data_AF-A0A1G3PIH5-F1
#
_entry.id   AF-A0A1G3PIH5-F1
#
_cell.length_a   1.000
_cell.length_b   1.000
_cell.length_c   1.000
_cell.angle_alpha   90.00
_cell.angle_beta   90.00
_cell.angle_gamma   90.00
#
_symmetry.space_group_name_H-M   'P 1'
#
loop_
_entity.id
_entity.type
_entity.pdbx_description
1 polymer ?
#
loop_
_entity_poly.entity_id
_entity_poly.type
_entity_poly.pdbx_seq_one_letter_code
_entity_poly.pdbx_strand_id
1 'polypeptide(L)'
;MELQKFFFVAETILGEFNFLNRHFDTKANFTTQSYNSVFANWRRDMFKKFREITLDMHWGNNSIKIAENQVFLDIFHQTQYLFEIKYVFGKDSEVKYGDFLKDLDKKIRYFDAFIFDVEITPTKSTAEFVNAFLEWKRKAPLTSIETTVDVQWETQSKLLIENNLFYNVIYKDEYLFQLKYFYDSEKNKLIKQVEEIL
;
A
#
# COMPACT_ATOMS: atom_id res chain seq x y z
N MET A 1 6.61 -9.55 9.04
CA MET A 1 5.36 -10.21 8.60
C MET A 1 5.41 -10.62 7.13
N GLU A 2 4.99 -11.85 6.79
CA GLU A 2 4.85 -12.29 5.39
C GLU A 2 3.72 -11.56 4.66
N LEU A 3 3.80 -11.44 3.33
CA LEU A 3 2.80 -10.71 2.52
C LEU A 3 1.37 -11.22 2.72
N GLN A 4 1.18 -12.54 2.72
CA GLN A 4 -0.15 -13.14 2.86
C GLN A 4 -0.75 -12.86 4.24
N LYS A 5 0.10 -12.90 5.30
CA LYS A 5 -0.32 -12.51 6.65
C LYS A 5 -0.67 -11.02 6.69
N PHE A 6 0.09 -10.16 6.00
CA PHE A 6 -0.24 -8.74 5.89
C PHE A 6 -1.58 -8.51 5.18
N PHE A 7 -1.84 -9.20 4.07
CA PHE A 7 -3.14 -9.10 3.38
C PHE A 7 -4.31 -9.58 4.23
N PHE A 8 -4.15 -10.69 4.95
CA PHE A 8 -5.18 -11.16 5.88
C PHE A 8 -5.49 -10.12 6.98
N VAL A 9 -4.45 -9.53 7.57
CA VAL A 9 -4.61 -8.49 8.59
C VAL A 9 -5.22 -7.22 7.99
N ALA A 10 -4.74 -6.79 6.82
CA ALA A 10 -5.28 -5.64 6.10
C ALA A 10 -6.76 -5.85 5.78
N GLU A 11 -7.16 -7.00 5.24
CA GLU A 11 -8.57 -7.33 4.96
C GLU A 11 -9.45 -7.18 6.20
N THR A 12 -8.97 -7.68 7.34
CA THR A 12 -9.69 -7.57 8.62
C THR A 12 -9.84 -6.11 9.06
N ILE A 13 -8.76 -5.33 8.99
CA ILE A 13 -8.76 -3.91 9.36
C ILE A 13 -9.67 -3.11 8.44
N LEU A 14 -9.64 -3.38 7.13
CA LEU A 14 -10.50 -2.72 6.14
C LEU A 14 -11.98 -3.04 6.36
N GLY A 15 -12.29 -4.28 6.73
CA GLY A 15 -13.64 -4.67 7.12
C GLY A 15 -14.16 -3.86 8.32
N GLU A 16 -13.34 -3.75 9.37
CA GLU A 16 -13.68 -2.93 10.54
C GLU A 16 -13.75 -1.44 10.22
N PHE A 17 -12.84 -0.93 9.38
CA PHE A 17 -12.82 0.48 8.95
C PHE A 17 -14.07 0.85 8.15
N ASN A 18 -14.51 -0.02 7.24
CA ASN A 18 -15.75 0.17 6.49
C ASN A 18 -16.98 0.15 7.41
N PHE A 19 -17.01 -0.76 8.39
CA PHE A 19 -18.07 -0.77 9.40
C PHE A 19 -18.10 0.52 10.22
N LEU A 20 -16.92 0.99 10.64
CA LEU A 20 -16.75 2.27 11.33
C LEU A 20 -17.30 3.42 10.49
N ASN A 21 -16.88 3.54 9.23
CA ASN A 21 -17.28 4.66 8.38
C ASN A 21 -18.78 4.69 8.04
N ARG A 22 -19.37 3.51 7.80
CA ARG A 22 -20.82 3.41 7.58
C ARG A 22 -21.64 3.92 8.77
N HIS A 23 -21.13 3.77 10.00
CA HIS A 23 -21.76 4.38 11.17
C HIS A 23 -21.84 5.91 11.05
N PHE A 24 -20.80 6.54 10.50
CA PHE A 24 -20.76 7.99 10.32
C PHE A 24 -21.61 8.46 9.15
N ASP A 25 -21.72 7.68 8.08
CA ASP A 25 -22.62 8.00 6.95
C ASP A 25 -24.09 8.09 7.38
N THR A 26 -24.51 7.26 8.34
CA THR A 26 -25.90 7.26 8.82
C THR A 26 -26.27 8.45 9.71
N LYS A 27 -25.33 9.33 10.08
CA LYS A 27 -25.57 10.42 11.04
C LYS A 27 -25.14 11.78 10.51
N ALA A 28 -26.13 12.62 10.22
CA ALA A 28 -25.97 13.91 9.54
C ALA A 28 -25.11 14.98 10.25
N ASN A 29 -24.82 14.84 11.55
CA ASN A 29 -24.23 15.92 12.38
C ASN A 29 -22.80 15.64 12.84
N PHE A 30 -22.14 14.59 12.37
CA PHE A 30 -20.78 14.32 12.82
C PHE A 30 -19.74 15.26 12.19
N THR A 31 -18.80 15.67 13.03
CA THR A 31 -17.66 16.50 12.66
C THR A 31 -16.38 15.68 12.52
N THR A 32 -15.42 16.18 11.74
CA THR A 32 -14.08 15.55 11.63
C THR A 32 -13.42 15.36 12.99
N GLN A 33 -13.60 16.28 13.93
CA GLN A 33 -13.11 16.13 15.31
C GLN A 33 -13.76 14.95 16.06
N SER A 34 -15.06 14.75 15.87
CA SER A 34 -15.79 13.62 16.46
C SER A 34 -15.24 12.30 15.89
N TYR A 35 -15.03 12.25 14.58
CA TYR A 35 -14.44 11.10 13.91
C TYR A 35 -13.02 10.80 14.39
N ASN A 36 -12.15 11.81 14.45
CA ASN A 36 -10.76 11.66 14.93
C ASN A 36 -10.71 11.00 16.32
N SER A 37 -11.63 11.36 17.21
CA SER A 37 -11.71 10.80 18.55
C SER A 37 -12.11 9.33 18.56
N VAL A 38 -13.09 8.95 17.73
CA VAL A 38 -13.51 7.55 17.59
C VAL A 38 -12.43 6.72 16.89
N PHE A 39 -11.83 7.25 15.82
CA PHE A 39 -10.73 6.63 15.10
C PHE A 39 -9.54 6.38 16.03
N ALA A 40 -9.16 7.34 16.89
CA ALA A 40 -8.07 7.16 17.84
C ALA A 40 -8.29 5.99 18.82
N ASN A 41 -9.54 5.80 19.27
CA ASN A 41 -9.90 4.67 20.12
C ASN A 41 -9.87 3.35 19.34
N TRP A 42 -10.49 3.32 18.16
CA TRP A 42 -10.47 2.15 17.28
C TRP A 42 -9.05 1.73 16.91
N ARG A 43 -8.19 2.68 16.52
CA ARG A 43 -6.76 2.46 16.25
C ARG A 43 -6.05 1.81 17.45
N ARG A 44 -6.31 2.29 18.67
CA ARG A 44 -5.71 1.72 19.88
C ARG A 44 -6.14 0.26 20.07
N ASP A 45 -7.39 -0.07 19.77
CA ASP A 45 -7.89 -1.44 19.85
C ASP A 45 -7.32 -2.31 18.73
N MET A 46 -7.16 -1.78 17.51
CA MET A 46 -6.48 -2.48 16.42
C MET A 46 -5.02 -2.79 16.77
N PHE A 47 -4.29 -1.84 17.37
CA PHE A 47 -2.92 -2.05 17.79
C PHE A 47 -2.79 -3.18 18.83
N LYS A 48 -3.77 -3.34 19.73
CA LYS A 48 -3.78 -4.48 20.68
C LYS A 48 -3.94 -5.82 19.96
N LYS A 49 -4.75 -5.87 18.90
CA LYS A 49 -5.00 -7.08 18.08
C LYS A 49 -3.82 -7.40 17.16
N PHE A 50 -3.23 -6.38 16.55
CA PHE A 50 -2.22 -6.48 15.49
C PHE A 50 -1.00 -5.64 15.82
N ARG A 51 -0.18 -6.08 16.78
CA ARG A 51 0.96 -5.31 17.30
C ARG A 51 2.03 -4.93 16.27
N GLU A 52 2.14 -5.70 15.19
CA GLU A 52 3.10 -5.47 14.11
C GLU A 52 2.60 -4.42 13.09
N ILE A 53 1.36 -3.95 13.23
CA ILE A 53 0.72 -3.00 12.31
C ILE A 53 0.61 -1.62 12.95
N THR A 54 1.04 -0.62 12.21
CA THR A 54 0.77 0.78 12.52
C THR A 54 -0.36 1.27 11.64
N LEU A 55 -1.31 1.99 12.23
CA LEU A 55 -2.39 2.64 11.51
C LEU A 55 -2.28 4.14 11.64
N ASP A 56 -2.43 4.84 10.53
CA ASP A 56 -2.59 6.30 10.53
C ASP A 56 -3.76 6.71 9.64
N MET A 57 -4.13 7.98 9.75
CA MET A 57 -5.24 8.51 8.98
C MET A 57 -5.03 9.99 8.70
N HIS A 58 -5.38 10.38 7.49
CA HIS A 58 -5.39 11.78 7.09
C HIS A 58 -6.67 12.11 6.30
N TRP A 59 -7.07 13.38 6.39
CA TRP A 59 -8.23 13.88 5.65
C TRP A 59 -7.79 14.36 4.27
N GLY A 60 -8.57 14.04 3.23
CA GLY A 60 -8.31 14.59 1.91
C GLY A 60 -8.73 16.05 1.75
N ASN A 61 -9.68 16.50 2.57
CA ASN A 61 -10.22 17.86 2.56
C ASN A 61 -10.27 18.41 4.01
N ASN A 62 -10.46 19.73 4.14
CA ASN A 62 -10.52 20.42 5.45
C ASN A 62 -11.96 20.82 5.85
N SER A 63 -13.00 20.10 5.42
CA SER A 63 -14.36 20.43 5.86
C SER A 63 -14.56 20.01 7.33
N ILE A 64 -15.37 20.77 8.06
CA ILE A 64 -15.76 20.40 9.43
C ILE A 64 -16.74 19.22 9.38
N LYS A 65 -17.60 19.15 8.35
CA LYS A 65 -18.63 18.12 8.22
C LYS A 65 -18.06 16.89 7.54
N ILE A 66 -18.23 15.72 8.14
CA ILE A 66 -17.69 14.47 7.60
C ILE A 66 -18.26 14.15 6.22
N ALA A 67 -19.55 14.38 5.99
CA ALA A 67 -20.22 14.07 4.72
C ALA A 67 -19.65 14.82 3.51
N GLU A 68 -18.88 15.90 3.73
CA GLU A 68 -18.21 16.68 2.69
C GLU A 68 -16.72 16.33 2.56
N ASN A 69 -16.26 15.33 3.32
CA ASN A 69 -14.87 14.90 3.36
C ASN A 69 -14.65 13.54 2.70
N GLN A 70 -13.38 13.27 2.49
CA GLN A 70 -12.83 11.95 2.25
C GLN A 70 -11.75 11.70 3.30
N VAL A 71 -11.61 10.46 3.71
CA VAL A 71 -10.62 10.03 4.69
C VAL A 71 -9.75 8.95 4.07
N PHE A 72 -8.46 9.06 4.32
CA PHE A 72 -7.47 8.06 3.94
C PHE A 72 -7.03 7.32 5.19
N LEU A 73 -7.00 5.99 5.11
CA LEU A 73 -6.45 5.13 6.15
C LEU A 73 -5.17 4.51 5.61
N ASP A 74 -4.11 4.64 6.38
CA ASP A 74 -2.80 4.11 6.08
C ASP A 74 -2.52 2.90 6.98
N ILE A 75 -2.26 1.75 6.37
CA ILE A 75 -1.92 0.50 7.05
C ILE A 75 -0.45 0.19 6.76
N PHE A 76 0.38 0.24 7.80
CA PHE A 76 1.81 0.00 7.69
C PHE A 76 2.22 -1.28 8.39
N HIS A 77 3.19 -1.97 7.79
CA HIS A 77 4.02 -2.95 8.49
C HIS A 77 5.48 -2.54 8.34
N GLN A 78 6.02 -1.94 9.42
CA GLN A 78 7.38 -1.37 9.45
C GLN A 78 7.64 -0.47 8.23
N THR A 79 8.81 -0.57 7.61
CA THR A 79 9.19 0.15 6.38
C THR A 79 8.86 -0.62 5.10
N GLN A 80 8.22 -1.79 5.22
CA GLN A 80 8.15 -2.76 4.15
C GLN A 80 6.86 -2.66 3.33
N TYR A 81 5.71 -2.56 4.00
CA TYR A 81 4.39 -2.48 3.37
C TYR A 81 3.70 -1.20 3.80
N LEU A 82 3.14 -0.51 2.82
CA LEU A 82 2.15 0.54 3.02
C LEU A 82 0.94 0.20 2.18
N PHE A 83 -0.23 0.22 2.80
CA PHE A 83 -1.51 0.15 2.11
C PHE A 83 -2.37 1.34 2.52
N GLU A 84 -2.61 2.24 1.59
CA GLU A 84 -3.45 3.43 1.77
C GLU A 84 -4.80 3.21 1.06
N ILE A 85 -5.87 3.49 1.78
CA ILE A 85 -7.24 3.31 1.31
C ILE A 85 -8.03 4.59 1.48
N LYS A 86 -8.63 5.08 0.38
CA LYS A 86 -9.62 6.14 0.47
C LYS A 86 -11.01 5.64 0.82
N TYR A 87 -11.68 6.37 1.71
CA TYR A 87 -13.11 6.32 1.92
C TYR A 87 -13.74 7.69 1.63
N VAL A 88 -14.86 7.71 0.89
CA VAL A 88 -15.62 8.93 0.58
C VAL A 88 -16.98 8.83 1.25
N PHE A 89 -17.25 9.73 2.19
CA PHE A 89 -18.51 9.76 2.91
C PHE A 89 -19.68 10.12 1.99
N GLY A 90 -20.86 9.58 2.30
CA GLY A 90 -22.10 9.81 1.55
C GLY A 90 -22.14 9.15 0.16
N LYS A 91 -21.12 8.38 -0.23
CA LYS A 91 -21.17 7.53 -1.42
C LYS A 91 -21.45 6.09 -1.01
N ASP A 92 -22.51 5.51 -1.57
CA ASP A 92 -22.74 4.07 -1.51
C ASP A 92 -21.60 3.36 -2.23
N SER A 93 -20.56 3.03 -1.48
CA SER A 93 -19.44 2.23 -1.96
C SER A 93 -19.50 0.88 -1.25
N GLU A 94 -20.00 -0.14 -1.95
CA GLU A 94 -19.81 -1.51 -1.50
C GLU A 94 -18.35 -1.90 -1.73
N VAL A 95 -17.54 -1.56 -0.75
CA VAL A 95 -16.12 -1.89 -0.58
C VAL A 95 -15.81 -3.39 -0.69
N LYS A 96 -15.65 -4.00 -1.88
CA LYS A 96 -15.18 -5.39 -2.01
C LYS A 96 -13.65 -5.51 -1.92
N TYR A 97 -13.09 -5.26 -0.74
CA TYR A 97 -11.62 -5.31 -0.51
C TYR A 97 -10.99 -6.66 -0.85
N GLY A 98 -11.73 -7.77 -0.75
CA GLY A 98 -11.19 -9.11 -1.06
C GLY A 98 -10.80 -9.29 -2.53
N ASP A 99 -11.57 -8.74 -3.47
CA ASP A 99 -11.24 -8.83 -4.91
C ASP A 99 -10.05 -7.94 -5.25
N PHE A 100 -9.99 -6.76 -4.62
CA PHE A 100 -8.85 -5.86 -4.67
C PHE A 100 -7.55 -6.54 -4.20
N LEU A 101 -7.56 -7.17 -3.04
CA LEU A 101 -6.36 -7.81 -2.47
C LEU A 101 -5.87 -8.99 -3.32
N LYS A 102 -6.79 -9.75 -3.94
CA LYS A 102 -6.43 -10.81 -4.89
C LYS A 102 -5.76 -10.27 -6.15
N ASP A 103 -6.28 -9.19 -6.71
CA ASP A 103 -5.69 -8.54 -7.88
C ASP A 103 -4.32 -7.92 -7.54
N LEU A 104 -4.20 -7.33 -6.34
CA LEU A 104 -2.92 -6.83 -5.82
C LEU A 104 -1.88 -7.95 -5.65
N ASP A 105 -2.27 -9.09 -5.08
CA ASP A 105 -1.40 -10.28 -4.94
C ASP A 105 -0.86 -10.74 -6.30
N LYS A 106 -1.74 -10.79 -7.31
CA LYS A 106 -1.34 -11.12 -8.68
C LYS A 106 -0.30 -10.13 -9.18
N LYS A 107 -0.52 -8.82 -9.05
CA LYS A 107 0.41 -7.78 -9.52
C LYS A 107 1.78 -7.89 -8.86
N ILE A 108 1.82 -8.13 -7.55
CA ILE A 108 3.07 -8.33 -6.82
C ILE A 108 3.80 -9.58 -7.32
N ARG A 109 3.11 -10.72 -7.48
CA ARG A 109 3.75 -11.95 -8.00
C ARG A 109 4.33 -11.78 -9.40
N TYR A 110 3.65 -11.02 -10.27
CA TYR A 110 4.20 -10.71 -11.59
C TYR A 110 5.45 -9.83 -11.50
N PHE A 111 5.48 -8.89 -10.56
CA PHE A 111 6.66 -8.06 -10.33
C PHE A 111 7.80 -8.87 -9.70
N ASP A 112 7.51 -9.76 -8.75
CA ASP A 112 8.49 -10.69 -8.17
C ASP A 112 9.16 -11.56 -9.26
N ALA A 113 8.37 -12.04 -10.23
CA ALA A 113 8.92 -12.79 -11.36
C ALA A 113 9.85 -11.94 -12.22
N PHE A 114 9.47 -10.67 -12.51
CA PHE A 114 10.35 -9.73 -13.19
C PHE A 114 11.65 -9.48 -12.42
N ILE A 115 11.56 -9.23 -11.12
CA ILE A 115 12.74 -9.04 -10.27
C ILE A 115 13.65 -10.27 -10.31
N PHE A 116 13.08 -11.47 -10.34
CA PHE A 116 13.85 -12.71 -10.45
C PHE A 116 14.59 -12.83 -11.80
N ASP A 117 13.96 -12.42 -12.89
CA ASP A 117 14.47 -12.51 -14.26
C ASP A 117 15.49 -11.40 -14.59
N VAL A 118 15.37 -10.25 -13.94
CA VAL A 118 16.32 -9.14 -14.07
C VAL A 118 17.59 -9.53 -13.34
N GLU A 119 18.50 -10.21 -14.02
CA GLU A 119 19.83 -10.53 -13.49
C GLU A 119 20.51 -9.25 -13.01
N ILE A 120 20.62 -9.07 -11.68
CA ILE A 120 21.26 -7.90 -11.10
C ILE A 120 22.74 -8.22 -10.96
N THR A 121 23.57 -7.38 -11.55
CA THR A 121 25.01 -7.47 -11.39
C THR A 121 25.50 -6.25 -10.62
N PRO A 122 26.66 -6.32 -9.92
CA PRO A 122 27.21 -5.19 -9.18
C PRO A 122 27.44 -3.93 -10.02
N THR A 123 27.57 -4.09 -11.35
CA THR A 123 27.77 -3.00 -12.30
C THR A 123 26.48 -2.48 -12.93
N LYS A 124 25.34 -3.13 -12.68
CA LYS A 124 24.07 -2.77 -13.29
C LYS A 124 23.63 -1.39 -12.80
N SER A 125 23.37 -0.51 -13.75
CA SER A 125 22.93 0.84 -13.46
C SER A 125 21.43 0.91 -13.16
N THR A 126 21.05 1.89 -12.36
CA THR A 126 19.64 2.24 -12.11
C THR A 126 18.90 2.51 -13.43
N ALA A 127 19.57 3.11 -14.43
CA ALA A 127 18.99 3.40 -15.74
C ALA A 127 18.66 2.13 -16.54
N GLU A 128 19.56 1.13 -16.54
CA GLU A 128 19.31 -0.16 -17.20
C GLU A 128 18.12 -0.89 -16.56
N PHE A 129 18.00 -0.85 -15.23
CA PHE A 129 16.84 -1.39 -14.54
C PHE A 129 15.55 -0.67 -14.94
N VAL A 130 15.54 0.67 -14.94
CA VAL A 130 14.36 1.46 -15.32
C VAL A 130 13.92 1.14 -16.74
N ASN A 131 14.85 1.01 -17.69
CA ASN A 131 14.52 0.61 -19.05
C ASN A 131 13.89 -0.78 -19.11
N ALA A 132 14.48 -1.77 -18.43
CA ALA A 132 13.92 -3.12 -18.33
C ALA A 132 12.52 -3.12 -17.69
N PHE A 133 12.31 -2.32 -16.65
CA PHE A 133 11.02 -2.16 -15.99
C PHE A 133 9.98 -1.55 -16.93
N LEU A 134 10.32 -0.51 -17.69
CA LEU A 134 9.41 0.12 -18.64
C LEU A 134 9.02 -0.84 -19.77
N GLU A 135 9.95 -1.64 -20.27
CA GLU A 135 9.67 -2.68 -21.26
C GLU A 135 8.78 -3.78 -20.70
N TRP A 136 9.06 -4.26 -19.48
CA TRP A 136 8.24 -5.21 -18.78
C TRP A 136 6.83 -4.67 -18.55
N LYS A 137 6.69 -3.44 -18.03
CA LYS A 137 5.41 -2.77 -17.75
C LYS A 137 4.53 -2.63 -18.99
N ARG A 138 5.12 -2.44 -20.18
CA ARG A 138 4.39 -2.39 -21.46
C ARG A 138 3.82 -3.75 -21.89
N LYS A 139 4.49 -4.84 -21.52
CA LYS A 139 4.09 -6.21 -21.88
C LYS A 139 3.24 -6.88 -20.80
N ALA A 140 3.39 -6.44 -19.55
CA ALA A 140 2.74 -7.04 -18.41
C ALA A 140 1.22 -6.74 -18.45
N PRO A 141 0.35 -7.75 -18.25
CA PRO A 141 -1.10 -7.57 -18.24
C PRO A 141 -1.57 -6.98 -16.89
N LEU A 142 -0.88 -5.94 -16.42
CA LEU A 142 -1.05 -5.35 -15.08
C LEU A 142 -1.60 -3.93 -15.13
N THR A 143 -1.51 -3.27 -16.29
CA THR A 143 -2.05 -1.94 -16.50
C THR A 143 -3.42 -2.06 -17.15
N SER A 144 -4.42 -1.49 -16.48
CA SER A 144 -5.76 -1.29 -17.03
C SER A 144 -6.04 0.22 -17.04
N ILE A 145 -7.18 0.65 -17.59
CA ILE A 145 -7.64 2.03 -17.45
C ILE A 145 -7.75 2.43 -15.95
N GLU A 146 -7.83 1.45 -15.06
CA GLU A 146 -8.14 1.61 -13.65
C GLU A 146 -6.96 1.29 -12.72
N THR A 147 -5.80 0.90 -13.26
CA THR A 147 -4.63 0.58 -12.42
C THR A 147 -3.31 0.94 -13.09
N THR A 148 -2.47 1.64 -12.35
CA THR A 148 -1.10 2.00 -12.72
C THR A 148 -0.12 1.31 -11.76
N VAL A 149 1.00 0.84 -12.30
CA VAL A 149 2.11 0.32 -11.51
C VAL A 149 3.33 1.19 -11.74
N ASP A 150 4.12 1.46 -10.72
CA ASP A 150 5.34 2.27 -10.84
C ASP A 150 6.44 1.82 -9.88
N VAL A 151 7.65 2.32 -10.11
CA VAL A 151 8.78 2.10 -9.21
C VAL A 151 9.40 3.42 -8.80
N GLN A 152 9.68 3.56 -7.51
CA GLN A 152 10.32 4.73 -6.94
C GLN A 152 11.56 4.32 -6.15
N TRP A 153 12.66 5.04 -6.35
CA TRP A 153 13.88 4.82 -5.58
C TRP A 153 13.84 5.62 -4.28
N GLU A 154 14.21 4.99 -3.17
CA GLU A 154 14.33 5.69 -1.87
C GLU A 154 15.57 6.60 -1.85
N THR A 155 16.68 6.09 -2.37
CA THR A 155 17.91 6.82 -2.66
C THR A 155 18.17 6.73 -4.16
N GLN A 156 18.70 7.78 -4.77
CA GLN A 156 19.01 7.79 -6.20
C GLN A 156 20.53 7.77 -6.41
N SER A 157 21.11 6.59 -6.28
CA SER A 157 22.46 6.26 -6.68
C SER A 157 22.52 5.76 -8.13
N LYS A 158 23.72 5.85 -8.72
CA LYS A 158 23.96 5.38 -10.09
C LYS A 158 23.94 3.85 -10.20
N LEU A 159 24.44 3.17 -9.17
CA LEU A 159 24.50 1.71 -9.12
C LEU A 159 23.25 1.17 -8.44
N LEU A 160 22.63 0.15 -9.03
CA LEU A 160 21.38 -0.42 -8.55
C LEU A 160 21.50 -0.92 -7.10
N ILE A 161 22.65 -1.49 -6.74
CA ILE A 161 22.94 -2.10 -5.44
C ILE A 161 22.91 -1.13 -4.25
N GLU A 162 23.00 0.17 -4.51
CA GLU A 162 23.04 1.21 -3.49
C GLU A 162 21.64 1.80 -3.19
N ASN A 163 20.60 1.28 -3.85
CA ASN A 163 19.25 1.81 -3.74
C ASN A 163 18.30 0.82 -3.07
N ASN A 164 17.33 1.37 -2.34
CA ASN A 164 16.11 0.66 -2.02
C ASN A 164 15.03 1.06 -3.03
N LEU A 165 14.17 0.09 -3.36
CA LEU A 165 13.14 0.25 -4.39
C LEU A 165 11.76 0.08 -3.78
N PHE A 166 10.88 1.05 -4.02
CA PHE A 166 9.46 0.93 -3.77
C PHE A 166 8.74 0.53 -5.06
N TYR A 167 7.96 -0.53 -4.99
CA TYR A 167 7.00 -0.92 -6.02
C TYR A 167 5.61 -0.40 -5.62
N ASN A 168 5.04 0.45 -6.47
CA ASN A 168 3.76 1.10 -6.26
C ASN A 168 2.69 0.52 -7.17
N VAL A 169 1.52 0.25 -6.61
CA VAL A 169 0.30 -0.12 -7.35
C VAL A 169 -0.79 0.88 -6.96
N ILE A 170 -1.24 1.65 -7.95
CA ILE A 170 -2.19 2.75 -7.77
C ILE A 170 -3.46 2.44 -8.57
N TYR A 171 -4.59 2.41 -7.87
CA TYR A 171 -5.89 2.16 -8.47
C TYR A 171 -6.61 3.49 -8.70
N LYS A 172 -7.36 3.59 -9.80
CA LYS A 172 -8.11 4.79 -10.18
C LYS A 172 -9.15 5.20 -9.14
N ASP A 173 -9.65 4.24 -8.36
CA ASP A 173 -10.57 4.46 -7.24
C ASP A 173 -9.83 4.81 -5.92
N GLU A 174 -8.55 5.19 -6.03
CA GLU A 174 -7.69 5.78 -4.99
C GLU A 174 -7.34 4.83 -3.83
N TYR A 175 -6.94 3.62 -4.22
CA TYR A 175 -6.18 2.70 -3.37
C TYR A 175 -4.72 2.73 -3.81
N LEU A 176 -3.81 2.84 -2.84
CA LEU A 176 -2.38 2.79 -3.07
C LEU A 176 -1.79 1.65 -2.27
N PHE A 177 -1.00 0.81 -2.92
CA PHE A 177 -0.13 -0.12 -2.25
C PHE A 177 1.33 0.17 -2.62
N GLN A 178 2.19 0.14 -1.62
CA GLN A 178 3.62 0.29 -1.77
C GLN A 178 4.35 -0.85 -1.08
N LEU A 179 5.30 -1.47 -1.79
CA LEU A 179 6.16 -2.55 -1.32
C LEU A 179 7.63 -2.21 -1.47
N LYS A 180 8.39 -2.28 -0.37
CA LYS A 180 9.83 -2.04 -0.35
C LYS A 180 10.64 -3.29 -0.69
N TYR A 181 11.65 -3.13 -1.53
CA TYR A 181 12.65 -4.12 -1.93
C TYR A 181 14.06 -3.61 -1.58
N PHE A 182 14.92 -4.56 -1.22
CA PHE A 182 16.31 -4.36 -0.84
C PHE A 182 17.23 -5.21 -1.72
N TYR A 183 18.49 -4.82 -1.86
CA TYR A 183 19.48 -5.61 -2.58
C TYR A 183 20.09 -6.71 -1.68
N ASP A 184 20.07 -7.97 -2.14
CA ASP A 184 20.80 -9.08 -1.52
C ASP A 184 22.12 -9.30 -2.27
N SER A 185 23.22 -8.98 -1.60
CA SER A 185 24.57 -9.09 -2.13
C SER A 185 25.04 -10.53 -2.30
N GLU A 186 24.54 -11.48 -1.52
CA GLU A 186 24.91 -12.90 -1.64
C GLU A 186 24.23 -13.54 -2.86
N LYS A 187 22.99 -13.13 -3.14
CA LYS A 187 22.20 -13.65 -4.26
C LYS A 187 22.29 -12.81 -5.52
N ASN A 188 22.90 -11.62 -5.45
CA ASN A 188 22.91 -10.61 -6.52
C ASN A 188 21.51 -10.38 -7.12
N LYS A 189 20.50 -10.22 -6.25
CA LYS A 189 19.10 -9.97 -6.67
C LYS A 189 18.42 -8.98 -5.72
N LEU A 190 17.47 -8.22 -6.24
CA LEU A 190 16.55 -7.46 -5.40
C LEU A 190 15.62 -8.47 -4.75
N ILE A 191 15.46 -8.39 -3.44
CA ILE A 191 14.54 -9.23 -2.70
C ILE A 191 13.76 -8.37 -1.72
N LYS A 192 12.59 -8.87 -1.37
CA LYS A 192 11.77 -8.33 -0.31
C LYS A 192 12.34 -8.77 1.04
N GLN A 193 12.85 -7.83 1.84
CA GLN A 193 13.33 -8.12 3.20
C GLN A 193 12.42 -7.52 4.27
N VAL A 194 12.39 -8.17 5.42
CA VAL A 194 11.79 -7.70 6.69
C VAL A 194 12.98 -7.41 7.61
N GLU A 195 13.20 -6.16 8.02
CA GLU A 195 14.17 -5.89 9.07
C GLU A 195 13.52 -6.16 10.43
N GLU A 196 14.01 -7.17 11.15
CA GLU A 196 13.70 -7.34 12.58
C GLU A 196 14.55 -6.34 13.37
N ILE A 197 13.94 -5.24 13.80
CA ILE A 197 14.55 -4.34 14.78
C ILE A 197 13.83 -4.56 16.12
N LEU A 198 14.64 -4.96 17.10
CA LEU A 198 14.37 -5.18 18.53
C LEU A 198 13.51 -4.08 19.18
#